data_AF-A0A5M6CRT7-F1
#
_entry.id   AF-A0A5M6CRT7-F1
#
_cell.length_a   1.000
_cell.length_b   1.000
_cell.length_c   1.000
_cell.angle_alpha   90.00
_cell.angle_beta   90.00
_cell.angle_gamma   90.00
#
_symmetry.space_group_name_H-M   'P 1'
#
loop_
_entity.id
_entity.type
_entity.pdbx_description
1 polymer ?
#
loop_
_entity_poly.entity_id
_entity_poly.type
_entity_poly.pdbx_seq_one_letter_code
_entity_poly.pdbx_strand_id
1 'polypeptide(L)'
;MDVGEVPRSDDGSCGSDKSVCLSAFLTGHHAELCDVRFAATLVPECLHENPAWMYLPLVRGLRRGTFFVRSHRWHTATISRRPDDDPRQQLKWALESMIEIDHLFLLVHEDSDAWTRIDQAGFVESYRRQHPGQGTENVCYCFDNLYLELLWLTDTQQATSRPIARTKLFERSSTPRACPFGIAYRGDDLSTPHWPYRPPYLAAGASLPVATDSDDLAQPLIFKSPHGIAPILRESGSEVPLQRAAGMTAATRITFRLPRSVPPSDSLLELEQRTILELEPGASYEFILEIQTAHGQPLNFQLSGA
;
A
#
# COMPACT_ATOMS: atom_id res chain seq x y z
N MET A 1 -27.24 41.83 52.98
CA MET A 1 -27.60 40.48 53.44
C MET A 1 -26.92 39.52 52.48
N ASP A 2 -25.61 39.42 52.63
CA ASP A 2 -24.89 38.48 53.50
C ASP A 2 -24.68 37.16 52.78
N VAL A 3 -23.49 36.97 52.17
CA VAL A 3 -22.28 36.32 52.72
C VAL A 3 -22.51 34.92 53.27
N GLY A 4 -21.80 33.97 52.66
CA GLY A 4 -21.46 32.66 53.19
C GLY A 4 -20.11 32.25 52.61
N GLU A 5 -19.05 32.51 53.39
CA GLU A 5 -17.64 32.18 53.15
C GLU A 5 -17.30 30.71 53.51
N VAL A 6 -16.37 30.10 52.73
CA VAL A 6 -15.14 29.35 53.14
C VAL A 6 -15.35 27.97 53.86
N PRO A 7 -14.51 26.90 53.69
CA PRO A 7 -13.04 26.92 53.57
C PRO A 7 -12.32 26.04 52.54
N ARG A 8 -11.08 26.47 52.28
CA ARG A 8 -9.92 25.68 51.84
C ARG A 8 -9.46 24.70 52.93
N SER A 9 -8.98 23.53 52.52
CA SER A 9 -7.99 22.76 53.28
C SER A 9 -6.99 22.13 52.30
N ASP A 10 -5.72 22.36 52.59
CA ASP A 10 -4.54 21.86 51.91
C ASP A 10 -4.25 20.37 52.20
N ASP A 11 -3.24 19.88 51.49
CA ASP A 11 -2.30 18.80 51.82
C ASP A 11 -2.67 17.33 51.52
N GLY A 12 -1.80 16.68 50.74
CA GLY A 12 -1.82 15.22 50.59
C GLY A 12 -1.00 14.65 49.42
N SER A 13 0.32 14.77 49.49
CA SER A 13 1.25 14.04 48.61
C SER A 13 1.20 12.52 48.82
N CYS A 14 1.15 11.73 47.74
CA CYS A 14 1.58 10.31 47.68
C CYS A 14 1.64 9.93 46.19
N GLY A 15 2.73 9.50 45.54
CA GLY A 15 3.97 8.92 46.03
C GLY A 15 3.86 7.40 46.16
N SER A 16 3.87 6.63 45.07
CA SER A 16 4.60 5.35 45.01
C SER A 16 4.44 4.60 43.68
N ASP A 17 5.62 4.30 43.13
CA ASP A 17 5.96 3.20 42.24
C ASP A 17 5.26 1.87 42.56
N LYS A 18 4.89 1.14 41.51
CA LYS A 18 4.83 -0.33 41.55
C LYS A 18 5.76 -0.89 40.49
N SER A 19 7.05 -0.90 40.82
CA SER A 19 8.02 -1.80 40.22
C SER A 19 7.81 -3.21 40.77
N VAL A 20 7.45 -4.16 39.90
CA VAL A 20 7.51 -5.58 40.23
C VAL A 20 8.91 -6.05 39.86
N CYS A 21 9.78 -6.20 40.86
CA CYS A 21 11.06 -6.89 40.73
C CYS A 21 10.82 -8.40 40.65
N LEU A 22 11.19 -9.01 39.52
CA LEU A 22 11.40 -10.45 39.45
C LEU A 22 12.92 -10.70 39.38
N SER A 23 13.52 -10.93 40.55
CA SER A 23 14.90 -11.37 40.68
C SER A 23 14.98 -12.89 40.51
N ALA A 24 15.67 -13.37 39.47
CA ALA A 24 16.08 -14.77 39.37
C ALA A 24 17.59 -14.88 39.66
N PHE A 25 17.91 -15.57 40.75
CA PHE A 25 19.26 -16.03 41.07
C PHE A 25 19.58 -17.29 40.25
N LEU A 26 20.72 -17.31 39.56
CA LEU A 26 21.38 -18.56 39.17
C LEU A 26 22.86 -18.49 39.58
N THR A 27 23.17 -19.16 40.67
CA THR A 27 24.52 -19.57 41.06
C THR A 27 24.87 -20.85 40.31
N GLY A 28 26.02 -20.89 39.63
CA GLY A 28 26.56 -22.14 39.09
C GLY A 28 27.64 -21.93 38.05
N HIS A 29 28.90 -22.18 38.44
CA HIS A 29 30.00 -22.40 37.51
C HIS A 29 29.71 -23.63 36.63
N HIS A 30 29.80 -23.47 35.31
CA HIS A 30 30.58 -24.30 34.39
C HIS A 30 30.29 -23.81 32.97
N ALA A 31 31.36 -23.63 32.19
CA ALA A 31 31.29 -23.21 30.79
C ALA A 31 30.75 -24.37 29.95
N GLU A 32 29.58 -24.19 29.33
CA GLU A 32 29.13 -24.96 28.17
C GLU A 32 28.23 -24.07 27.30
N LEU A 33 28.57 -24.01 26.01
CA LEU A 33 27.83 -23.30 24.96
C LEU A 33 26.40 -23.85 24.89
N CYS A 34 25.40 -23.04 25.24
CA CYS A 34 24.00 -23.35 24.97
C CYS A 34 23.39 -22.32 24.02
N ASP A 35 23.01 -22.81 22.84
CA ASP A 35 22.12 -22.17 21.87
C ASP A 35 20.84 -21.68 22.56
N VAL A 36 20.65 -20.36 22.63
CA VAL A 36 19.38 -19.78 23.07
C VAL A 36 18.42 -19.77 21.89
N ARG A 37 17.57 -20.80 21.81
CA ARG A 37 16.36 -20.77 20.98
C ARG A 37 15.26 -20.01 21.73
N PHE A 38 14.83 -18.87 21.20
CA PHE A 38 13.57 -18.26 21.65
C PHE A 38 12.41 -19.06 21.03
N ALA A 39 11.80 -19.93 21.83
CA ALA A 39 10.45 -20.42 21.56
C ALA A 39 9.47 -19.44 22.20
N ALA A 40 8.73 -18.69 21.38
CA ALA A 40 7.59 -17.92 21.86
C ALA A 40 6.42 -18.89 22.08
N THR A 41 6.27 -19.35 23.32
CA THR A 41 5.06 -20.07 23.75
C THR A 41 3.96 -19.02 23.97
N LEU A 42 3.01 -18.92 23.04
CA LEU A 42 1.79 -18.13 23.24
C LEU A 42 0.92 -18.83 24.29
N VAL A 43 0.62 -18.14 25.38
CA VAL A 43 -0.38 -18.55 26.38
C VAL A 43 -1.77 -18.25 25.78
N PRO A 44 -2.68 -19.23 25.64
CA PRO A 44 -3.95 -19.03 24.99
C PRO A 44 -5.03 -18.63 26.01
N GLU A 45 -5.11 -17.35 26.35
CA GLU A 45 -6.23 -16.82 27.15
C GLU A 45 -6.39 -15.32 26.88
N CYS A 46 -6.85 -15.00 25.67
CA CYS A 46 -7.57 -13.77 25.25
C CYS A 46 -7.64 -13.78 23.70
N LEU A 47 -8.38 -14.75 23.15
CA LEU A 47 -8.71 -14.82 21.72
C LEU A 47 -10.23 -14.70 21.57
N HIS A 48 -10.82 -13.58 21.97
CA HIS A 48 -12.12 -13.15 21.45
C HIS A 48 -11.99 -11.66 21.09
N GLU A 49 -12.40 -11.36 19.85
CA GLU A 49 -12.45 -10.06 19.18
C GLU A 49 -11.21 -9.66 18.34
N ASN A 50 -11.45 -9.56 17.02
CA ASN A 50 -10.61 -9.08 15.90
C ASN A 50 -9.67 -10.06 15.15
N PRO A 51 -10.04 -10.57 13.95
CA PRO A 51 -9.20 -11.45 13.13
C PRO A 51 -8.32 -10.70 12.09
N ALA A 52 -7.81 -9.50 12.40
CA ALA A 52 -7.05 -8.69 11.43
C ALA A 52 -5.52 -8.91 11.44
N TRP A 53 -4.98 -9.76 12.31
CA TRP A 53 -3.53 -9.85 12.57
C TRP A 53 -2.82 -11.07 11.94
N MET A 54 -3.47 -11.79 11.03
CA MET A 54 -2.96 -13.07 10.54
C MET A 54 -2.23 -13.05 9.19
N TYR A 55 -1.66 -11.90 8.79
CA TYR A 55 -0.83 -11.82 7.58
C TYR A 55 0.43 -10.98 7.84
N LEU A 56 1.53 -11.63 8.22
CA LEU A 56 2.88 -11.09 8.18
C LEU A 56 3.79 -12.09 7.46
N PRO A 57 4.55 -11.69 6.41
CA PRO A 57 5.57 -12.56 5.83
C PRO A 57 6.79 -12.63 6.74
N LEU A 58 7.29 -13.85 6.94
CA LEU A 58 8.48 -14.15 7.73
C LEU A 58 9.74 -13.73 6.96
N VAL A 59 10.32 -12.56 7.25
CA VAL A 59 11.61 -12.15 6.66
C VAL A 59 12.75 -12.92 7.34
N ARG A 60 13.40 -13.83 6.59
CA ARG A 60 14.65 -14.51 7.01
C ARG A 60 15.85 -13.75 6.44
N GLY A 61 16.71 -13.24 7.31
CA GLY A 61 18.05 -12.78 6.91
C GLY A 61 18.83 -12.02 7.98
N LEU A 62 19.51 -12.73 8.88
CA LEU A 62 20.55 -12.14 9.74
C LEU A 62 21.89 -12.85 9.46
N ARG A 63 22.83 -12.10 8.88
CA ARG A 63 24.23 -12.51 8.67
C ARG A 63 24.99 -12.43 10.00
N ARG A 64 25.81 -13.44 10.26
CA ARG A 64 26.70 -13.55 11.43
C ARG A 64 27.75 -12.44 11.43
N GLY A 65 27.76 -11.59 12.44
CA GLY A 65 28.87 -10.71 12.79
C GLY A 65 29.42 -11.05 14.18
N THR A 66 30.73 -11.18 14.30
CA THR A 66 31.45 -11.44 15.55
C THR A 66 31.54 -10.16 16.40
N PHE A 67 31.13 -10.21 17.66
CA PHE A 67 31.30 -9.10 18.62
C PHE A 67 32.49 -9.36 19.55
N PHE A 68 33.38 -8.38 19.67
CA PHE A 68 34.43 -8.34 20.70
C PHE A 68 33.87 -7.70 21.98
N VAL A 69 33.93 -8.41 23.11
CA VAL A 69 33.57 -7.84 24.42
C VAL A 69 34.83 -7.31 25.10
N ARG A 70 34.92 -5.99 25.29
CA ARG A 70 35.85 -5.36 26.27
C ARG A 70 35.04 -4.97 27.51
N SER A 71 35.39 -5.53 28.65
CA SER A 71 34.77 -5.23 29.95
C SER A 71 35.11 -3.82 30.42
N HIS A 72 34.15 -2.90 30.46
CA HIS A 72 34.27 -1.65 31.22
C HIS A 72 32.98 -1.35 31.99
N ARG A 73 33.18 -1.06 33.28
CA ARG A 73 32.29 -0.57 34.34
C ARG A 73 30.87 -0.17 33.93
N TRP A 74 29.89 -0.85 34.52
CA TRP A 74 28.48 -0.48 34.52
C TRP A 74 28.28 0.88 35.22
N HIS A 75 27.99 1.92 34.44
CA HIS A 75 27.21 3.05 34.92
C HIS A 75 25.75 2.71 34.61
N THR A 76 24.87 2.78 35.60
CA THR A 76 23.42 2.67 35.42
C THR A 76 22.95 3.89 34.64
N ALA A 77 23.04 3.83 33.32
CA ALA A 77 22.39 4.78 32.45
C ALA A 77 20.91 4.41 32.42
N THR A 78 20.06 5.24 33.01
CA THR A 78 18.63 5.20 32.73
C THR A 78 18.45 5.43 31.24
N ILE A 79 18.19 4.35 30.49
CA ILE A 79 17.78 4.46 29.09
C ILE A 79 16.38 5.07 29.12
N SER A 80 16.32 6.41 29.04
CA SER A 80 15.08 7.10 28.70
C SER A 80 14.68 6.59 27.32
N ARG A 81 13.58 5.82 27.25
CA ARG A 81 12.93 5.50 25.98
C ARG A 81 12.70 6.82 25.24
N ARG A 82 13.07 6.86 23.95
CA ARG A 82 12.72 8.03 23.14
C ARG A 82 11.19 8.04 23.01
N PRO A 83 10.56 9.22 22.87
CA PRO A 83 9.11 9.31 22.60
C PRO A 83 8.65 8.45 21.41
N ASP A 84 9.58 8.10 20.51
CA ASP A 84 9.37 7.28 19.30
C ASP A 84 9.44 5.74 19.53
N ASP A 85 9.57 5.29 20.78
CA ASP A 85 9.64 3.85 21.13
C ASP A 85 8.26 3.19 21.34
N ASP A 86 7.16 3.81 20.91
CA ASP A 86 5.84 3.16 20.91
C ASP A 86 5.78 2.12 19.77
N PRO A 87 5.67 0.80 20.08
CA PRO A 87 5.58 -0.23 19.06
C PRO A 87 4.41 -0.03 18.08
N ARG A 88 3.33 0.64 18.50
CA ARG A 88 2.20 0.96 17.62
C ARG A 88 2.55 2.06 16.63
N GLN A 89 3.29 3.06 17.06
CA GLN A 89 3.76 4.14 16.20
C GLN A 89 4.86 3.64 15.25
N GLN A 90 5.73 2.75 15.71
CA GLN A 90 6.72 2.07 14.87
C GLN A 90 6.06 1.17 13.81
N LEU A 91 5.03 0.42 14.19
CA LEU A 91 4.26 -0.39 13.25
C LEU A 91 3.49 0.49 12.26
N LYS A 92 2.88 1.59 12.72
CA LYS A 92 2.21 2.56 11.86
C LYS A 92 3.18 3.16 10.85
N TRP A 93 4.36 3.61 11.27
CA TRP A 93 5.41 4.10 10.37
C TRP A 93 5.92 3.02 9.43
N ALA A 94 6.12 1.79 9.91
CA ALA A 94 6.54 0.69 9.06
C ALA A 94 5.49 0.38 7.97
N LEU A 95 4.20 0.44 8.31
CA LEU A 95 3.10 0.27 7.36
C LEU A 95 2.96 1.46 6.41
N GLU A 96 3.12 2.70 6.89
CA GLU A 96 3.07 3.93 6.08
C GLU A 96 4.29 4.07 5.14
N SER A 97 5.43 3.47 5.48
CA SER A 97 6.65 3.45 4.66
C SER A 97 6.73 2.29 3.67
N MET A 98 5.82 1.30 3.75
CA MET A 98 5.79 0.22 2.78
C MET A 98 5.13 0.68 1.49
N ILE A 99 5.79 0.43 0.36
CA ILE A 99 5.20 0.67 -0.96
C ILE A 99 4.19 -0.43 -1.24
N GLU A 100 2.99 -0.03 -1.65
CA GLU A 100 1.93 -0.93 -2.06
C GLU A 100 1.28 -0.44 -3.37
N ILE A 101 0.69 -1.36 -4.13
CA ILE A 101 -0.15 -0.99 -5.27
C ILE A 101 -1.46 -0.39 -4.75
N ASP A 102 -1.76 0.84 -5.17
CA ASP A 102 -3.01 1.52 -4.81
C ASP A 102 -4.14 1.20 -5.79
N HIS A 103 -3.84 1.31 -7.08
CA HIS A 103 -4.75 0.91 -8.13
C HIS A 103 -4.02 0.63 -9.43
N LEU A 104 -4.71 -0.14 -10.27
CA LEU A 104 -4.34 -0.38 -11.66
C LEU A 104 -5.41 0.26 -12.52
N PHE A 105 -5.02 0.91 -13.60
CA PHE A 105 -5.97 1.35 -14.61
C PHE A 105 -5.67 0.74 -15.98
N LEU A 106 -6.72 0.54 -16.76
CA LEU A 106 -6.66 0.26 -18.20
C LEU A 106 -7.39 1.37 -18.95
N LEU A 107 -6.73 1.95 -19.94
CA LEU A 107 -7.38 2.79 -20.94
C LEU A 107 -8.23 1.92 -21.86
N VAL A 108 -9.55 2.14 -21.84
CA VAL A 108 -10.54 1.38 -22.61
C VAL A 108 -11.29 2.28 -23.58
N HIS A 109 -11.81 1.66 -24.64
CA HIS A 109 -12.80 2.22 -25.54
C HIS A 109 -14.19 1.66 -25.20
N GLU A 110 -15.26 2.30 -25.69
CA GLU A 110 -16.65 1.85 -25.45
C GLU A 110 -16.90 0.41 -25.94
N ASP A 111 -16.20 -0.02 -26.98
CA ASP A 111 -16.30 -1.35 -27.59
C ASP A 111 -15.29 -2.37 -27.06
N SER A 112 -14.54 -2.04 -26.00
CA SER A 112 -13.54 -2.93 -25.41
C SER A 112 -14.16 -4.20 -24.82
N ASP A 113 -13.49 -5.34 -25.01
CA ASP A 113 -13.87 -6.61 -24.39
C ASP A 113 -13.74 -6.59 -22.85
N ALA A 114 -13.01 -5.62 -22.30
CA ALA A 114 -12.87 -5.39 -20.87
C ALA A 114 -14.24 -5.23 -20.18
N TRP A 115 -15.20 -4.54 -20.82
CA TRP A 115 -16.55 -4.37 -20.28
C TRP A 115 -17.28 -5.71 -20.12
N THR A 116 -17.19 -6.55 -21.14
CA THR A 116 -17.79 -7.90 -21.11
C THR A 116 -17.12 -8.77 -20.05
N ARG A 117 -15.80 -8.69 -19.92
CA ARG A 117 -15.05 -9.47 -18.91
C ARG A 117 -15.42 -9.07 -17.50
N ILE A 118 -15.57 -7.77 -17.23
CA ILE A 118 -16.01 -7.25 -15.94
C ILE A 118 -17.39 -7.79 -15.56
N ASP A 119 -18.34 -7.73 -16.49
CA ASP A 119 -19.71 -8.24 -16.29
C ASP A 119 -19.71 -9.75 -16.02
N GLN A 120 -18.98 -10.52 -16.84
CA GLN A 120 -18.85 -11.97 -16.67
C GLN A 120 -18.15 -12.38 -15.36
N ALA A 121 -17.23 -11.55 -14.87
CA ALA A 121 -16.57 -11.76 -13.58
C ALA A 121 -17.46 -11.40 -12.38
N GLY A 122 -18.61 -10.74 -12.62
CA GLY A 122 -19.56 -10.36 -11.58
C GLY A 122 -19.06 -9.20 -10.70
N PHE A 123 -18.18 -8.35 -11.21
CA PHE A 123 -17.69 -7.20 -10.46
C PHE A 123 -18.81 -6.18 -10.26
N VAL A 124 -18.85 -5.57 -9.08
CA VAL A 124 -19.84 -4.55 -8.72
C VAL A 124 -19.18 -3.18 -8.82
N GLU A 125 -19.79 -2.27 -9.58
CA GLU A 125 -19.30 -0.89 -9.66
C GLU A 125 -19.21 -0.25 -8.27
N SER A 126 -18.04 0.33 -7.97
CA SER A 126 -17.81 1.01 -6.71
C SER A 126 -18.12 2.51 -6.81
N TYR A 127 -17.59 3.19 -7.82
CA TYR A 127 -17.90 4.60 -8.10
C TYR A 127 -17.38 5.00 -9.49
N ARG A 128 -17.81 6.18 -9.95
CA ARG A 128 -17.31 6.85 -11.16
C ARG A 128 -16.79 8.24 -10.84
N ARG A 129 -15.87 8.72 -11.66
CA ARG A 129 -15.38 10.10 -11.64
C ARG A 129 -15.28 10.62 -13.07
N GLN A 130 -15.62 11.89 -13.20
CA GLN A 130 -15.20 12.70 -14.33
C GLN A 130 -13.94 13.45 -13.92
N HIS A 131 -13.00 13.61 -14.86
CA HIS A 131 -11.78 14.40 -14.65
C HIS A 131 -11.78 15.64 -15.56
N PRO A 132 -12.57 16.69 -15.24
CA PRO A 132 -12.53 17.95 -15.96
C PRO A 132 -11.11 18.53 -16.02
N GLY A 133 -10.72 19.00 -17.19
CA GLY A 133 -9.38 19.48 -17.50
C GLY A 133 -8.37 18.40 -17.87
N GLN A 134 -8.63 17.12 -17.56
CA GLN A 134 -7.86 15.98 -18.06
C GLN A 134 -8.49 15.36 -19.30
N GLY A 135 -9.83 15.40 -19.42
CA GLY A 135 -10.55 14.85 -20.55
C GLY A 135 -10.78 13.34 -20.47
N THR A 136 -10.90 12.80 -19.25
CA THR A 136 -11.18 11.39 -19.00
C THR A 136 -12.36 11.19 -18.06
N GLU A 137 -12.99 10.02 -18.15
CA GLU A 137 -13.92 9.50 -17.17
C GLU A 137 -13.53 8.07 -16.79
N ASN A 138 -13.95 7.63 -15.60
CA ASN A 138 -13.65 6.30 -15.13
C ASN A 138 -14.84 5.58 -14.49
N VAL A 139 -14.64 4.28 -14.30
CA VAL A 139 -15.37 3.47 -13.33
C VAL A 139 -14.36 2.66 -12.52
N CYS A 140 -14.57 2.60 -11.21
CA CYS A 140 -13.69 1.91 -10.28
C CYS A 140 -14.38 0.69 -9.65
N TYR A 141 -13.58 -0.35 -9.39
CA TYR A 141 -13.97 -1.59 -8.71
C TYR A 141 -13.01 -1.81 -7.54
N CYS A 142 -13.48 -1.54 -6.32
CA CYS A 142 -12.66 -1.53 -5.10
C CYS A 142 -12.60 -2.90 -4.42
N PHE A 143 -11.41 -3.50 -4.42
CA PHE A 143 -11.05 -4.61 -3.53
C PHE A 143 -10.62 -4.06 -2.17
N ASP A 144 -10.35 -4.93 -1.20
CA ASP A 144 -9.93 -4.51 0.13
C ASP A 144 -8.62 -3.69 0.11
N ASN A 145 -7.66 -4.11 -0.70
CA ASN A 145 -6.29 -3.59 -0.71
C ASN A 145 -5.96 -2.65 -1.88
N LEU A 146 -6.68 -2.73 -3.00
CA LEU A 146 -6.49 -1.90 -4.19
C LEU A 146 -7.79 -1.74 -4.95
N TYR A 147 -7.82 -0.89 -5.97
CA TYR A 147 -8.93 -0.86 -6.91
C TYR A 147 -8.49 -1.01 -8.36
N LEU A 148 -9.37 -1.57 -9.17
CA LEU A 148 -9.24 -1.58 -10.62
C LEU A 148 -10.02 -0.40 -11.19
N GLU A 149 -9.42 0.30 -12.15
CA GLU A 149 -10.02 1.44 -12.83
C GLU A 149 -10.09 1.18 -14.34
N LEU A 150 -11.29 1.25 -14.91
CA LEU A 150 -11.43 1.41 -16.35
C LEU A 150 -11.54 2.89 -16.64
N LEU A 151 -10.63 3.42 -17.47
CA LEU A 151 -10.49 4.84 -17.77
C LEU A 151 -10.68 5.03 -19.28
N TRP A 152 -11.46 6.02 -19.70
CA TRP A 152 -11.64 6.34 -21.12
C TRP A 152 -11.55 7.83 -21.36
N LEU A 153 -11.22 8.21 -22.60
CA LEU A 153 -11.20 9.61 -23.00
C LEU A 153 -12.62 10.09 -23.30
N THR A 154 -12.94 11.29 -22.81
CA THR A 154 -14.17 12.00 -23.13
C THR A 154 -13.91 13.33 -23.84
N ASP A 155 -12.70 13.87 -23.74
CA ASP A 155 -12.28 15.09 -24.43
C ASP A 155 -10.81 15.02 -24.83
N THR A 156 -10.56 14.78 -26.13
CA THR A 156 -9.21 14.75 -26.69
C THR A 156 -8.48 16.09 -26.61
N GLN A 157 -9.19 17.22 -26.70
CA GLN A 157 -8.56 18.54 -26.59
C GLN A 157 -8.00 18.77 -25.18
N GLN A 158 -8.74 18.34 -24.15
CA GLN A 158 -8.26 18.37 -22.77
C GLN A 158 -7.12 17.38 -22.54
N ALA A 159 -7.23 16.16 -23.05
CA ALA A 159 -6.21 15.12 -22.88
C ALA A 159 -4.87 15.44 -23.56
N THR A 160 -4.91 16.24 -24.64
CA THR A 160 -3.72 16.73 -25.36
C THR A 160 -3.26 18.11 -24.90
N SER A 161 -3.96 18.72 -23.94
CA SER A 161 -3.61 20.04 -23.42
C SER A 161 -2.27 20.04 -22.70
N ARG A 162 -1.59 21.19 -22.66
CA ARG A 162 -0.24 21.31 -22.09
C ARG A 162 -0.06 20.72 -20.67
N PRO A 163 -0.99 20.89 -19.71
CA PRO A 163 -0.87 20.30 -18.38
C PRO A 163 -0.93 18.76 -18.37
N ILE A 164 -1.55 18.15 -19.38
CA ILE A 164 -1.87 16.73 -19.45
C ILE A 164 -0.95 15.99 -20.41
N ALA A 165 -0.50 16.64 -21.49
CA ALA A 165 0.20 16.04 -22.62
C ALA A 165 1.37 15.12 -22.24
N ARG A 166 2.11 15.42 -21.16
CA ARG A 166 3.22 14.57 -20.72
C ARG A 166 2.78 13.20 -20.19
N THR A 167 1.56 13.06 -19.68
CA THR A 167 0.98 11.76 -19.30
C THR A 167 0.79 10.84 -20.50
N LYS A 168 0.68 11.43 -21.70
CA LYS A 168 0.41 10.76 -22.96
C LYS A 168 -0.86 9.91 -22.96
N LEU A 169 -1.87 10.26 -22.16
CA LEU A 169 -3.12 9.50 -22.08
C LEU A 169 -3.80 9.37 -23.44
N PHE A 170 -3.74 10.42 -24.26
CA PHE A 170 -4.24 10.37 -25.63
C PHE A 170 -3.48 9.33 -26.47
N GLU A 171 -2.16 9.42 -26.53
CA GLU A 171 -1.32 8.53 -27.31
C GLU A 171 -1.41 7.09 -26.83
N ARG A 172 -1.45 6.85 -25.51
CA ARG A 172 -1.62 5.53 -24.89
C ARG A 172 -2.93 4.86 -25.26
N SER A 173 -4.00 5.63 -25.42
CA SER A 173 -5.32 5.11 -25.81
C SER A 173 -5.47 4.84 -27.32
N SER A 174 -4.64 5.47 -28.16
CA SER A 174 -4.86 5.53 -29.61
C SER A 174 -3.72 4.98 -30.46
N THR A 175 -2.53 4.80 -29.88
CA THR A 175 -1.34 4.35 -30.61
C THR A 175 -1.19 2.84 -30.50
N PRO A 176 -1.15 2.11 -31.64
CA PRO A 176 -0.86 0.68 -31.62
C PRO A 176 0.48 0.40 -30.93
N ARG A 177 0.49 -0.61 -30.04
CA ARG A 177 1.66 -1.03 -29.23
C ARG A 177 2.09 -0.06 -28.13
N ALA A 178 1.39 1.05 -27.92
CA ALA A 178 1.54 1.78 -26.65
C ALA A 178 0.95 0.92 -25.52
N CYS A 179 1.53 1.01 -24.33
CA CYS A 179 1.00 0.40 -23.13
C CYS A 179 -0.24 1.19 -22.66
N PRO A 180 -1.43 0.59 -22.66
CA PRO A 180 -2.66 1.27 -22.26
C PRO A 180 -2.89 1.25 -20.74
N PHE A 181 -1.94 0.67 -20.00
CA PHE A 181 -2.06 0.48 -18.56
C PHE A 181 -1.38 1.59 -17.76
N GLY A 182 -1.87 1.79 -16.53
CA GLY A 182 -1.15 2.53 -15.52
C GLY A 182 -1.21 1.87 -14.16
N ILE A 183 -0.22 2.20 -13.33
CA ILE A 183 -0.02 1.65 -12.00
C ILE A 183 0.16 2.82 -11.04
N ALA A 184 -0.78 2.95 -10.11
CA ALA A 184 -0.64 3.85 -9.01
C ALA A 184 -0.14 3.11 -7.77
N TYR A 185 0.80 3.71 -7.06
CA TYR A 185 1.30 3.18 -5.80
C TYR A 185 1.06 4.15 -4.63
N ARG A 186 1.08 3.63 -3.42
CA ARG A 186 1.05 4.39 -2.15
C ARG A 186 2.24 4.00 -1.28
N GLY A 187 2.53 4.80 -0.24
CA GLY A 187 3.66 4.60 0.66
C GLY A 187 4.85 5.51 0.36
N ASP A 188 6.07 5.00 0.54
CA ASP A 188 7.32 5.72 0.23
C ASP A 188 7.45 6.03 -1.27
N ASP A 189 8.35 6.96 -1.61
CA ASP A 189 8.68 7.24 -3.00
C ASP A 189 9.53 6.11 -3.62
N LEU A 190 9.33 5.89 -4.92
CA LEU A 190 10.23 5.07 -5.72
C LEU A 190 11.57 5.79 -5.89
N SER A 191 12.64 5.01 -6.06
CA SER A 191 13.98 5.53 -6.31
C SER A 191 14.13 6.18 -7.70
N THR A 192 13.28 5.78 -8.66
CA THR A 192 13.24 6.35 -10.00
C THR A 192 12.89 7.84 -9.96
N PRO A 193 13.59 8.70 -10.73
CA PRO A 193 13.25 10.12 -10.80
C PRO A 193 11.80 10.33 -11.22
N HIS A 194 11.16 11.34 -10.64
CA HIS A 194 9.77 11.68 -10.92
C HIS A 194 9.63 13.14 -11.38
N TRP A 195 8.50 13.43 -12.03
CA TRP A 195 8.08 14.79 -12.35
C TRP A 195 6.72 15.11 -11.71
N PRO A 196 6.47 16.39 -11.35
CA PRO A 196 5.22 16.77 -10.70
C PRO A 196 4.11 16.94 -11.73
N TYR A 197 3.17 16.00 -11.79
CA TYR A 197 1.93 16.13 -12.56
C TYR A 197 0.93 17.01 -11.81
N ARG A 198 0.44 18.07 -12.47
CA ARG A 198 -0.45 19.08 -11.87
C ARG A 198 -1.76 19.18 -12.65
N PRO A 199 -2.62 18.14 -12.59
CA PRO A 199 -3.89 18.17 -13.29
C PRO A 199 -4.82 19.26 -12.72
N PRO A 200 -5.69 19.85 -13.57
CA PRO A 200 -6.61 20.92 -13.15
C PRO A 200 -7.61 20.54 -12.06
N TYR A 201 -7.92 19.25 -11.89
CA TYR A 201 -8.85 18.77 -10.88
C TYR A 201 -8.25 18.69 -9.46
N LEU A 202 -6.93 18.89 -9.30
CA LEU A 202 -6.31 18.94 -7.98
C LEU A 202 -6.37 20.35 -7.38
N ALA A 203 -6.34 20.41 -6.05
CA ALA A 203 -6.21 21.67 -5.33
C ALA A 203 -4.96 22.45 -5.79
N ALA A 204 -5.06 23.78 -5.80
CA ALA A 204 -3.98 24.65 -6.23
C ALA A 204 -2.68 24.35 -5.46
N GLY A 205 -1.59 24.14 -6.20
CA GLY A 205 -0.26 23.82 -5.63
C GLY A 205 0.00 22.33 -5.41
N ALA A 206 -1.02 21.47 -5.42
CA ALA A 206 -0.84 20.03 -5.34
C ALA A 206 -0.23 19.45 -6.63
N SER A 207 0.42 18.29 -6.51
CA SER A 207 0.94 17.51 -7.64
C SER A 207 1.01 16.04 -7.30
N LEU A 208 0.96 15.20 -8.32
CA LEU A 208 1.24 13.76 -8.23
C LEU A 208 2.64 13.50 -8.80
N PRO A 209 3.55 12.85 -8.06
CA PRO A 209 4.77 12.30 -8.62
C PRO A 209 4.46 11.27 -9.70
N VAL A 210 4.98 11.46 -10.91
CA VAL A 210 4.92 10.48 -12.01
C VAL A 210 6.35 10.06 -12.34
N ALA A 211 6.59 8.75 -12.43
CA ALA A 211 7.91 8.21 -12.75
C ALA A 211 8.34 8.66 -14.16
N THR A 212 9.61 9.00 -14.32
CA THR A 212 10.12 9.57 -15.59
C THR A 212 10.16 8.56 -16.74
N ASP A 213 10.29 7.27 -16.44
CA ASP A 213 10.17 6.19 -17.42
C ASP A 213 8.76 6.07 -18.02
N SER A 214 7.74 6.68 -17.40
CA SER A 214 6.40 6.83 -17.98
C SER A 214 6.37 7.76 -19.20
N ASP A 215 7.46 8.46 -19.49
CA ASP A 215 7.63 9.17 -20.77
C ASP A 215 7.77 8.16 -21.95
N ASP A 216 8.12 6.90 -21.71
CA ASP A 216 8.08 5.84 -22.73
C ASP A 216 6.66 5.28 -22.88
N LEU A 217 6.13 5.32 -24.11
CA LEU A 217 4.81 4.77 -24.42
C LEU A 217 4.76 3.26 -24.32
N ALA A 218 5.89 2.55 -24.40
CA ALA A 218 5.93 1.10 -24.24
C ALA A 218 5.85 0.65 -22.77
N GLN A 219 6.07 1.56 -21.82
CA GLN A 219 5.96 1.33 -20.37
C GLN A 219 4.61 1.81 -19.84
N PRO A 220 4.06 1.26 -18.75
CA PRO A 220 2.83 1.78 -18.15
C PRO A 220 3.02 3.19 -17.58
N LEU A 221 1.94 3.93 -17.40
CA LEU A 221 1.97 5.19 -16.65
C LEU A 221 2.06 4.88 -15.14
N ILE A 222 3.18 5.21 -14.51
CA ILE A 222 3.45 4.92 -13.09
C ILE A 222 3.46 6.20 -12.29
N PHE A 223 2.66 6.27 -11.23
CA PHE A 223 2.53 7.47 -10.42
C PHE A 223 2.17 7.18 -8.97
N LYS A 224 2.46 8.12 -8.08
CA LYS A 224 2.06 8.03 -6.68
C LYS A 224 0.63 8.52 -6.52
N SER A 225 -0.21 7.68 -5.92
CA SER A 225 -1.59 8.02 -5.58
C SER A 225 -1.59 9.17 -4.55
N PRO A 226 -2.52 10.14 -4.67
CA PRO A 226 -2.68 11.16 -3.64
C PRO A 226 -3.26 10.58 -2.33
N HIS A 227 -3.85 9.39 -2.38
CA HIS A 227 -4.42 8.72 -1.22
C HIS A 227 -3.42 7.69 -0.68
N GLY A 228 -3.03 7.85 0.59
CA GLY A 228 -2.11 6.94 1.28
C GLY A 228 -2.76 5.74 1.95
N ILE A 229 -4.05 5.49 1.70
CA ILE A 229 -4.85 4.49 2.42
C ILE A 229 -5.55 3.52 1.47
N ALA A 230 -5.46 2.23 1.82
CA ALA A 230 -6.15 1.14 1.13
C ALA A 230 -7.67 1.37 1.11
N PRO A 231 -8.39 0.88 0.08
CA PRO A 231 -9.83 1.11 -0.04
C PRO A 231 -10.65 0.69 1.18
N ILE A 232 -10.32 -0.44 1.83
CA ILE A 232 -11.01 -0.91 3.04
C ILE A 232 -10.89 0.04 4.24
N LEU A 233 -9.85 0.88 4.27
CA LEU A 233 -9.58 1.81 5.38
C LEU A 233 -10.15 3.21 5.12
N ARG A 234 -10.77 3.46 3.96
CA ARG A 234 -11.40 4.76 3.67
C ARG A 234 -12.63 4.90 4.56
N GLU A 235 -12.75 6.04 5.25
CA GLU A 235 -13.78 6.25 6.28
C GLU A 235 -15.20 5.94 5.79
N SER A 236 -15.96 5.28 6.66
CA SER A 236 -17.31 4.72 6.50
C SER A 236 -18.43 5.72 6.14
N GLY A 237 -18.08 6.97 5.83
CA GLY A 237 -18.99 7.99 5.29
C GLY A 237 -19.09 8.00 3.76
N SER A 238 -18.18 7.32 3.06
CA SER A 238 -18.38 6.98 1.65
C SER A 238 -18.85 5.54 1.58
N GLU A 239 -20.13 5.32 1.29
CA GLU A 239 -20.70 4.00 0.97
C GLU A 239 -20.14 3.49 -0.37
N VAL A 240 -18.83 3.53 -0.59
CA VAL A 240 -18.20 2.99 -1.79
C VAL A 240 -18.29 1.46 -1.68
N PRO A 241 -19.11 0.80 -2.51
CA PRO A 241 -19.26 -0.65 -2.45
C PRO A 241 -17.91 -1.31 -2.71
N LEU A 242 -17.45 -2.14 -1.78
CA LEU A 242 -16.32 -3.03 -2.01
C LEU A 242 -16.78 -4.29 -2.74
N GLN A 243 -15.86 -4.96 -3.44
CA GLN A 243 -16.14 -6.24 -4.11
C GLN A 243 -16.57 -7.36 -3.16
N ARG A 244 -16.52 -7.15 -1.84
CA ARG A 244 -17.09 -8.05 -0.82
C ARG A 244 -18.56 -8.36 -1.09
N ALA A 245 -19.31 -7.39 -1.61
CA ALA A 245 -20.71 -7.59 -2.01
C ALA A 245 -20.86 -8.64 -3.12
N ALA A 246 -19.83 -8.83 -3.95
CA ALA A 246 -19.73 -9.85 -4.98
C ALA A 246 -18.88 -11.07 -4.55
N GLY A 247 -18.62 -11.23 -3.25
CA GLY A 247 -17.89 -12.37 -2.72
C GLY A 247 -16.38 -12.36 -2.98
N MET A 248 -15.81 -11.21 -3.32
CA MET A 248 -14.37 -11.02 -3.55
C MET A 248 -13.76 -10.08 -2.51
N THR A 249 -12.53 -10.33 -2.06
CA THR A 249 -11.89 -9.53 -1.01
C THR A 249 -10.67 -8.77 -1.55
N ALA A 250 -9.47 -9.32 -1.40
CA ALA A 250 -8.20 -8.68 -1.76
C ALA A 250 -7.60 -9.31 -3.02
N ALA A 251 -6.86 -8.52 -3.79
CA ALA A 251 -5.94 -9.06 -4.78
C ALA A 251 -4.69 -9.57 -4.07
N THR A 252 -4.36 -10.84 -4.23
CA THR A 252 -3.20 -11.50 -3.61
C THR A 252 -1.96 -11.42 -4.48
N ARG A 253 -2.15 -11.28 -5.80
CA ARG A 253 -1.06 -11.23 -6.79
C ARG A 253 -1.50 -10.45 -8.01
N ILE A 254 -0.59 -9.67 -8.58
CA ILE A 254 -0.77 -8.99 -9.86
C ILE A 254 0.32 -9.49 -10.79
N THR A 255 -0.05 -10.16 -11.87
CA THR A 255 0.89 -10.47 -12.95
C THR A 255 0.73 -9.43 -14.04
N PHE A 256 1.80 -8.73 -14.40
CA PHE A 256 1.84 -7.85 -15.55
C PHE A 256 2.67 -8.46 -16.66
N ARG A 257 2.02 -8.78 -17.77
CA ARG A 257 2.69 -9.24 -18.98
C ARG A 257 3.01 -8.07 -19.89
N LEU A 258 4.28 -7.97 -20.28
CA LEU A 258 4.74 -7.03 -21.28
C LEU A 258 5.10 -7.77 -22.56
N PRO A 259 4.94 -7.19 -23.76
CA PRO A 259 5.45 -7.76 -24.99
C PRO A 259 6.93 -8.12 -24.86
N ARG A 260 7.35 -9.31 -25.30
CA ARG A 260 8.75 -9.79 -25.17
C ARG A 260 9.83 -8.82 -25.64
N SER A 261 9.50 -7.94 -26.59
CA SER A 261 10.40 -6.93 -27.13
C SER A 261 10.58 -5.70 -26.23
N VAL A 262 9.79 -5.58 -25.16
CA VAL A 262 9.77 -4.44 -24.24
C VAL A 262 10.41 -4.88 -22.91
N PRO A 263 11.63 -4.44 -22.60
CA PRO A 263 12.21 -4.67 -21.29
C PRO A 263 11.45 -3.84 -20.23
N PRO A 264 11.21 -4.38 -19.01
CA PRO A 264 10.68 -3.59 -17.90
C PRO A 264 11.53 -2.35 -17.59
N SER A 265 10.88 -1.24 -17.25
CA SER A 265 11.55 -0.05 -16.75
C SER A 265 12.00 -0.18 -15.29
N ASP A 266 12.89 0.71 -14.85
CA ASP A 266 13.43 0.70 -13.48
C ASP A 266 12.33 0.83 -12.41
N SER A 267 11.34 1.70 -12.61
CA SER A 267 10.26 1.85 -11.61
C SER A 267 9.37 0.61 -11.55
N LEU A 268 9.18 -0.07 -12.69
CA LEU A 268 8.41 -1.31 -12.76
C LEU A 268 9.13 -2.47 -12.07
N LEU A 269 10.45 -2.58 -12.25
CA LEU A 269 11.30 -3.54 -11.53
C LEU A 269 11.33 -3.25 -10.03
N GLU A 270 11.31 -1.98 -9.62
CA GLU A 270 11.24 -1.62 -8.20
C GLU A 270 9.88 -2.01 -7.60
N LEU A 271 8.78 -1.78 -8.32
CA LEU A 271 7.45 -2.20 -7.88
C LEU A 271 7.35 -3.73 -7.76
N GLU A 272 7.92 -4.49 -8.69
CA GLU A 272 8.01 -5.95 -8.60
C GLU A 272 8.74 -6.41 -7.32
N GLN A 273 9.86 -5.77 -6.99
CA GLN A 273 10.67 -6.15 -5.82
C GLN A 273 10.01 -5.81 -4.48
N ARG A 274 9.10 -4.83 -4.46
CA ARG A 274 8.57 -4.23 -3.23
C ARG A 274 7.09 -4.51 -2.99
N THR A 275 6.37 -5.07 -3.97
CA THR A 275 4.91 -5.23 -3.91
C THR A 275 4.47 -6.64 -4.35
N ILE A 276 3.16 -6.83 -4.54
CA ILE A 276 2.55 -8.06 -5.05
C ILE A 276 2.58 -8.18 -6.60
N LEU A 277 3.27 -7.26 -7.26
CA LEU A 277 3.45 -7.23 -8.72
C LEU A 277 4.51 -8.26 -9.14
N GLU A 278 4.21 -9.03 -10.17
CA GLU A 278 5.11 -9.96 -10.85
C GLU A 278 5.16 -9.63 -12.33
N LEU A 279 6.34 -9.59 -12.94
CA LEU A 279 6.50 -9.27 -14.35
C LEU A 279 6.74 -10.53 -15.17
N GLU A 280 6.00 -10.67 -16.26
CA GLU A 280 6.13 -11.79 -17.19
C GLU A 280 6.32 -11.31 -18.63
N PRO A 281 7.15 -11.99 -19.44
CA PRO A 281 7.19 -11.74 -20.87
C PRO A 281 6.00 -12.41 -21.59
N GLY A 282 5.18 -11.62 -22.28
CA GLY A 282 3.99 -12.02 -23.03
C GLY A 282 4.02 -11.62 -24.51
N ALA A 283 2.96 -11.94 -25.25
CA ALA A 283 2.79 -11.52 -26.64
C ALA A 283 2.25 -10.08 -26.77
N SER A 284 1.45 -9.67 -25.79
CA SER A 284 0.78 -8.38 -25.67
C SER A 284 0.83 -7.90 -24.22
N TYR A 285 0.32 -6.70 -23.97
CA TYR A 285 0.15 -6.19 -22.60
C TYR A 285 -1.05 -6.86 -21.92
N GLU A 286 -0.87 -7.43 -20.72
CA GLU A 286 -1.97 -8.02 -19.94
C GLU A 286 -1.75 -7.79 -18.44
N PHE A 287 -2.82 -7.45 -17.72
CA PHE A 287 -2.86 -7.63 -16.26
C PHE A 287 -3.67 -8.87 -15.91
N ILE A 288 -3.18 -9.64 -14.96
CA ILE A 288 -3.91 -10.73 -14.32
C ILE A 288 -3.93 -10.45 -12.82
N LEU A 289 -5.12 -10.31 -12.27
CA LEU A 289 -5.34 -10.16 -10.84
C LEU A 289 -5.77 -11.52 -10.28
N GLU A 290 -4.97 -12.07 -9.39
CA GLU A 290 -5.41 -13.18 -8.54
C GLU A 290 -6.17 -12.59 -7.35
N ILE A 291 -7.45 -12.89 -7.25
CA ILE A 291 -8.39 -12.27 -6.31
C ILE A 291 -8.90 -13.34 -5.36
N GLN A 292 -8.78 -13.10 -4.07
CA GLN A 292 -9.34 -13.96 -3.05
C GLN A 292 -10.87 -13.89 -3.07
N THR A 293 -11.53 -15.06 -3.02
CA THR A 293 -12.98 -15.18 -2.99
C THR A 293 -13.48 -15.80 -1.68
N ALA A 294 -14.72 -15.54 -1.32
CA ALA A 294 -15.38 -16.10 -0.14
C ALA A 294 -15.48 -17.64 -0.18
N HIS A 295 -15.41 -18.24 -1.37
CA HIS A 295 -15.49 -19.70 -1.59
C HIS A 295 -14.11 -20.39 -1.53
N GLY A 296 -13.04 -19.64 -1.27
CA GLY A 296 -11.69 -20.18 -1.03
C GLY A 296 -10.86 -20.49 -2.28
N GLN A 297 -11.48 -20.64 -3.46
CA GLN A 297 -10.76 -20.70 -4.74
C GLN A 297 -10.51 -19.28 -5.27
N PRO A 298 -9.26 -18.89 -5.57
CA PRO A 298 -8.98 -17.57 -6.11
C PRO A 298 -9.52 -17.43 -7.54
N LEU A 299 -10.04 -16.24 -7.86
CA LEU A 299 -10.41 -15.84 -9.21
C LEU A 299 -9.19 -15.24 -9.89
N ASN A 300 -8.83 -15.72 -11.09
CA ASN A 300 -7.85 -15.05 -11.95
C ASN A 300 -8.59 -14.19 -12.96
N PHE A 301 -8.58 -12.87 -12.75
CA PHE A 301 -9.22 -11.91 -13.63
C PHE A 301 -8.19 -11.30 -14.57
N GLN A 302 -8.37 -11.48 -15.89
CA GLN A 302 -7.46 -10.98 -16.90
C GLN A 302 -8.03 -9.78 -17.66
N LEU A 303 -7.22 -8.74 -17.81
CA LEU A 303 -7.42 -7.63 -18.73
C LEU A 303 -6.29 -7.60 -19.76
N SER A 304 -6.63 -7.39 -21.02
CA SER A 304 -5.67 -7.26 -22.11
C SER A 304 -5.71 -5.85 -22.68
N GLY A 305 -4.54 -5.33 -23.04
CA GLY A 305 -4.45 -4.12 -23.85
C GLY A 305 -4.89 -4.39 -25.28
N ALA A 306 -5.55 -3.41 -25.91
CA ALA A 306 -5.95 -3.46 -27.31
C ALA A 306 -4.75 -3.33 -28.28
#